data_AF-A0A7L8BLF4-F1
#
_entry.id   AF-A0A7L8BLF4-F1
#
_cell.length_a   1.000
_cell.length_b   1.000
_cell.length_c   1.000
_cell.angle_alpha   90.00
_cell.angle_beta   90.00
_cell.angle_gamma   90.00
#
_symmetry.space_group_name_H-M   'P 1'
#
loop_
_entity.id
_entity.type
_entity.pdbx_description
1 polymer ?
#
loop_
_entity_poly.entity_id
_entity_poly.type
_entity_poly.pdbx_seq_one_letter_code
_entity_poly.pdbx_strand_id
1 'polypeptide(L)' 'MKNKTEIYKEAGLNSEKAGYLISGDKFNISGVYSRWLNISYVNKNHKTTTGWIRCEDTNICS' A
#
# COMPACT_ATOMS: atom_id res chain seq x y z
N MET A 1 -5.65 -15.54 -5.09
CA MET A 1 -4.79 -14.47 -4.54
C MET A 1 -5.42 -13.13 -4.87
N LYS A 2 -5.41 -12.15 -3.96
CA LYS A 2 -5.84 -10.80 -4.30
C LYS A 2 -4.87 -10.25 -5.34
N ASN A 3 -5.37 -9.85 -6.49
CA ASN A 3 -4.56 -9.27 -7.57
C ASN A 3 -4.30 -7.77 -7.37
N LYS A 4 -4.83 -7.20 -6.29
CA LYS A 4 -4.88 -5.77 -6.02
C LYS A 4 -4.81 -5.52 -4.53
N THR A 5 -3.99 -4.54 -4.15
CA THR A 5 -3.90 -3.99 -2.79
C THR A 5 -4.21 -2.50 -2.85
N GLU A 6 -5.24 -2.05 -2.15
CA GLU A 6 -5.64 -0.63 -2.13
C GLU A 6 -4.65 0.19 -1.27
N ILE A 7 -4.30 1.38 -1.75
CA ILE A 7 -3.53 2.37 -0.99
C ILE A 7 -4.51 3.40 -0.44
N TYR A 8 -4.53 3.57 0.88
CA TYR A 8 -5.38 4.49 1.60
C TYR A 8 -4.60 5.74 2.02
N LYS A 9 -5.26 6.90 2.12
CA LYS A 9 -4.60 8.14 2.59
C LYS A 9 -4.18 8.05 4.06
N GLU A 10 -4.98 7.36 4.87
CA GLU A 10 -4.74 7.08 6.30
C GLU A 10 -4.85 5.59 6.60
N ALA A 11 -4.32 5.16 7.75
CA ALA A 11 -4.42 3.78 8.22
C ALA A 11 -5.85 3.44 8.67
N GLY A 12 -6.69 2.98 7.73
CA GLY A 12 -8.06 2.56 8.03
C GLY A 12 -8.90 2.28 6.79
N LEU A 13 -9.81 1.30 6.86
CA LEU A 13 -10.69 0.93 5.74
C LEU A 13 -11.71 2.01 5.37
N ASN A 14 -12.00 2.93 6.30
CA ASN A 14 -12.89 4.07 6.08
C ASN A 14 -12.17 5.28 5.45
N SER A 15 -10.84 5.19 5.24
CA SER A 15 -10.06 6.27 4.63
C SER A 15 -10.31 6.33 3.12
N GLU A 16 -10.11 7.52 2.55
CA GLU A 16 -10.12 7.70 1.10
C GLU A 16 -9.01 6.88 0.43
N LYS A 17 -9.31 6.35 -0.75
CA LYS A 17 -8.33 5.63 -1.58
C LYS A 17 -7.46 6.63 -2.32
N ALA A 18 -6.15 6.46 -2.21
CA ALA A 18 -5.13 7.22 -2.94
C ALA A 18 -4.67 6.52 -4.23
N GLY A 19 -4.82 5.20 -4.29
CA GLY A 19 -4.39 4.39 -5.43
C GLY A 19 -4.46 2.90 -5.12
N TYR A 20 -3.72 2.11 -5.87
CA TYR A 20 -3.60 0.67 -5.65
C TYR A 20 -2.28 0.14 -6.21
N LEU A 21 -1.87 -1.01 -5.67
CA LEU A 21 -0.82 -1.86 -6.19
C LEU A 21 -1.45 -3.06 -6.89
N ILE A 22 -0.78 -3.58 -7.91
CA ILE A 22 -1.03 -4.88 -8.52
C ILE A 22 0.12 -5.85 -8.21
N SER A 23 -0.13 -7.14 -8.41
CA SER A 23 0.90 -8.18 -8.21
C SER A 23 2.19 -7.85 -8.98
N GLY A 24 3.32 -7.84 -8.28
CA GLY A 24 4.63 -7.52 -8.84
C GLY A 24 5.07 -6.06 -8.70
N ASP A 25 4.17 -5.14 -8.33
CA ASP A 25 4.55 -3.77 -7.99
C ASP A 25 5.51 -3.77 -6.80
N LYS A 26 6.56 -2.96 -6.90
CA LYS A 26 7.53 -2.73 -5.83
C LYS A 26 7.23 -1.40 -5.14
N PHE A 27 7.39 -1.37 -3.83
CA PHE A 27 7.20 -0.19 -3.00
C PHE A 27 8.21 -0.19 -1.87
N ASN A 28 8.47 0.99 -1.31
CA ASN A 28 9.30 1.15 -0.12
C ASN A 28 8.41 1.32 1.11
N ILE A 29 8.79 0.75 2.24
CA ILE A 29 8.09 0.96 3.52
C ILE A 29 8.77 2.11 4.26
N SER A 30 7.97 3.10 4.68
CA SER A 30 8.41 4.24 5.49
C SER A 30 7.97 4.14 6.95
N GLY A 31 7.02 3.25 7.27
CA GLY A 31 6.57 3.04 8.65
C GLY A 31 5.58 1.89 8.78
N VAL A 32 5.41 1.43 10.03
CA VAL A 32 4.46 0.38 10.39
C VAL A 32 3.60 0.89 11.55
N TYR A 33 2.28 0.71 11.43
CA TYR A 33 1.34 1.05 12.50
C TYR A 33 0.25 -0.01 12.59
N SER A 34 0.23 -0.76 13.70
CA SER A 34 -0.65 -1.92 13.86
C SER A 34 -0.51 -2.88 12.66
N ARG A 35 -1.59 -3.19 11.94
CA ARG A 35 -1.59 -4.05 10.73
C ARG A 35 -1.45 -3.27 9.41
N TRP A 36 -0.91 -2.06 9.45
CA TRP A 36 -0.76 -1.19 8.28
C TRP A 36 0.70 -0.85 8.00
N LEU A 37 1.03 -0.78 6.72
CA LEU A 37 2.33 -0.36 6.21
C LEU A 37 2.17 0.99 5.51
N ASN A 38 2.88 2.01 5.97
CA ASN A 38 3.03 3.25 5.23
C ASN A 38 4.07 3.01 4.14
N ILE A 39 3.72 3.33 2.89
CA ILE A 39 4.53 3.04 1.73
C ILE A 39 4.76 4.27 0.85
N SER A 40 5.83 4.20 0.06
CA SER A 40 6.04 5.03 -1.12
C SER A 40 6.10 4.12 -2.35
N TYR A 41 5.20 4.37 -3.31
CA TYR A 41 5.08 3.63 -4.55
C TYR A 41 5.27 4.58 -5.73
N VAL A 42 6.11 4.19 -6.69
CA VAL A 42 6.29 4.92 -7.95
C VAL A 42 5.72 4.05 -9.07
N ASN A 43 4.69 4.55 -9.73
CA ASN A 43 4.06 3.81 -10.82
C ASN A 43 4.87 3.93 -12.13
N LYS A 44 4.44 3.19 -13.16
CA LYS A 44 5.04 3.19 -14.50
C LYS A 44 5.11 4.56 -15.20
N ASN A 45 4.31 5.53 -14.75
CA ASN A 45 4.30 6.90 -15.29
C ASN A 45 5.14 7.85 -14.41
N HIS A 46 6.03 7.33 -13.56
CA HIS A 46 6.86 8.09 -12.62
C HIS A 46 6.08 8.94 -11.61
N LYS A 47 4.80 8.62 -11.38
CA LYS A 47 4.01 9.28 -10.34
C LYS A 47 4.23 8.55 -9.02
N THR A 48 4.64 9.32 -8.00
CA THR A 48 4.75 8.83 -6.62
C THR A 48 3.39 8.92 -5.92
N THR A 49 3.01 7.84 -5.25
CA THR A 49 1.89 7.78 -4.32
C THR A 49 2.43 7.32 -2.97
N THR A 50 2.11 8.08 -1.91
CA THR A 50 2.32 7.66 -0.52
C THR A 50 0.99 7.31 0.12
N GLY A 51 1.00 6.36 1.03
CA GLY A 51 -0.19 5.99 1.78
C GLY A 51 -0.06 4.65 2.48
N TRP A 52 -1.18 4.15 2.97
CA TRP A 52 -1.23 2.99 3.83
C TRP A 52 -1.84 1.79 3.09
N ILE A 53 -1.14 0.66 3.16
CA ILE A 53 -1.66 -0.64 2.70
C ILE A 53 -1.83 -1.57 3.89
N ARG A 54 -2.77 -2.51 3.81
CA ARG A 54 -2.88 -3.55 4.84
C ARG A 54 -1.75 -4.54 4.71
N CYS A 55 -1.12 -4.86 5.83
CA CYS A 55 -0.02 -5.81 5.81
C CYS A 55 -0.47 -7.22 5.41
N GLU A 56 -1.70 -7.63 5.77
CA GLU A 56 -2.29 -8.92 5.40
C GLU A 56 -2.51 -9.10 3.89
N ASP A 57 -2.53 -7.98 3.13
CA ASP A 57 -2.62 -7.99 1.67
C ASP A 57 -1.22 -8.13 1.02
N THR A 58 -0.18 -8.34 1.83
CA THR A 58 1.22 -8.52 1.42
C THR A 58 1.80 -9.80 2.03
N ASN A 59 2.99 -10.19 1.59
CA ASN A 59 3.76 -11.28 2.18
C ASN A 59 4.74 -10.82 3.28
N ILE A 60 4.57 -9.61 3.82
CA ILE A 60 5.52 -8.98 4.74
C ILE A 60 5.21 -9.32 6.20
N CYS A 61 3.94 -9.27 6.60
CA CYS A 61 3.51 -9.73 7.92
C CYS A 61 3.04 -11.17 7.80
N SER A 62 3.99 -12.10 7.92
CA SER A 62 3.74 -13.53 8.13
C SER A 62 3.48 -13.83 9.60
#